data_AF-A0A820HEK3-F1
#
_entry.id   AF-A0A820HEK3-F1
#
_cell.length_a   1.000
_cell.length_b   1.000
_cell.length_c   1.000
_cell.angle_alpha   90.00
_cell.angle_beta   90.00
_cell.angle_gamma   90.00
#
_symmetry.space_group_name_H-M   'P 1'
#
loop_
_entity.id
_entity.type
_entity.pdbx_description
1 polymer ?
#
loop_
_entity_poly.entity_id
_entity_poly.type
_entity_poly.pdbx_seq_one_letter_code
_entity_poly.pdbx_strand_id
1 'polypeptide(L)'
;MNPIFNNTGGLDKAILNRYLALPQPDNKVMVTYIWIDGTGENVRAKTRTLDQEPKSPADIPWWNFDGSSTGQAEGSNSDIYLKPVSIFNDPFMLGKNKLVMCETYKYNKEPTATNKRASCAEAMKAVADQQPWFGIEQEYTLLDRDGWPFGWPKGGFPHPQ
;
A
#
# COMPACT_ATOMS: atom_id res chain seq x y z
N MET A 1 -12.18 18.52 17.24
CA MET A 1 -11.00 19.08 16.57
C MET A 1 -11.21 18.88 15.08
N ASN A 2 -11.38 19.96 14.30
CA ASN A 2 -11.42 19.84 12.84
C ASN A 2 -10.02 19.42 12.38
N PRO A 3 -9.88 18.36 11.55
CA PRO A 3 -8.60 18.06 10.94
C PRO A 3 -8.20 19.27 10.11
N ILE A 4 -7.02 19.84 10.38
CA ILE A 4 -6.40 20.77 9.43
C ILE A 4 -6.04 19.91 8.21
N PHE A 5 -6.93 19.85 7.24
CA PHE A 5 -6.62 19.21 5.96
C PHE A 5 -5.59 20.09 5.26
N ASN A 6 -4.32 19.69 5.31
CA ASN A 6 -3.26 20.35 4.54
C ASN A 6 -3.69 20.46 3.08
N ASN A 7 -3.68 21.68 2.52
CA ASN A 7 -4.08 21.91 1.13
C ASN A 7 -3.01 21.47 0.12
N THR A 8 -2.71 20.17 0.10
CA THR A 8 -1.80 19.57 -0.88
C THR A 8 -2.33 19.65 -2.31
N GLY A 9 -3.66 19.71 -2.50
CA GLY A 9 -4.30 19.88 -3.82
C GLY A 9 -3.90 21.18 -4.52
N GLY A 10 -3.81 22.28 -3.75
CA GLY A 10 -3.44 23.60 -4.27
C GLY A 10 -1.94 23.85 -4.48
N LEU A 11 -1.07 22.87 -4.18
CA LEU A 11 0.37 22.99 -4.46
C LEU A 11 0.64 22.95 -5.97
N ASP A 12 1.60 23.75 -6.42
CA ASP A 12 2.03 23.78 -7.82
C ASP A 12 2.62 22.43 -8.25
N LYS A 13 1.91 21.74 -9.14
CA LYS A 13 2.29 20.42 -9.66
C LYS A 13 3.43 20.51 -10.67
N ALA A 14 3.64 21.66 -11.32
CA ALA A 14 4.74 21.83 -12.25
C ALA A 14 6.10 21.80 -11.53
N ILE A 15 6.18 22.37 -10.32
CA ILE A 15 7.40 22.31 -9.50
C ILE A 15 7.72 20.86 -9.13
N LEU A 16 6.74 20.10 -8.62
CA LEU A 16 6.93 18.69 -8.28
C LEU A 16 7.39 17.87 -9.51
N ASN A 17 6.75 18.08 -10.66
CA ASN A 17 7.09 17.38 -11.90
C ASN A 17 8.53 17.64 -12.35
N ARG A 18 9.08 18.83 -12.11
CA ARG A 18 10.50 19.12 -12.41
C ARG A 18 11.45 18.22 -11.62
N TYR A 19 11.15 17.94 -10.35
CA TYR A 19 11.98 17.05 -9.53
C TYR A 19 11.78 15.58 -9.90
N LEU A 20 10.53 15.16 -10.17
CA LEU A 20 10.25 13.79 -10.60
C LEU A 20 10.83 13.45 -11.97
N ALA A 21 11.04 14.45 -12.83
CA ALA A 21 11.66 14.29 -14.15
C ALA A 21 13.20 14.23 -14.12
N LEU A 22 13.83 14.42 -12.96
CA LEU A 22 15.29 14.31 -12.86
C LEU A 22 15.72 12.87 -13.15
N PRO A 23 16.80 12.66 -13.93
CA PRO A 23 17.33 11.33 -14.17
C PRO A 23 17.67 10.61 -12.85
N GLN A 24 17.07 9.44 -12.64
CA GLN A 24 17.42 8.57 -11.54
C GLN A 24 18.73 7.82 -11.87
N PRO A 25 19.67 7.65 -10.91
CA PRO A 25 20.87 6.86 -11.14
C PRO A 25 20.56 5.42 -11.57
N ASP A 26 21.27 4.91 -12.58
CA ASP A 26 21.06 3.58 -13.17
C ASP A 26 21.23 2.42 -12.18
N ASN A 27 21.94 2.64 -11.07
CA ASN A 27 22.16 1.67 -10.00
C ASN A 27 21.32 1.89 -8.74
N LYS A 28 20.26 2.73 -8.78
CA LYS A 28 19.38 2.96 -7.62
C LYS A 28 17.91 2.79 -7.97
N VAL A 29 17.17 2.01 -7.18
CA VAL A 29 15.75 1.71 -7.39
C VAL A 29 14.98 2.06 -6.14
N MET A 30 13.87 2.77 -6.26
CA MET A 30 12.94 2.97 -5.15
C MET A 30 11.94 1.82 -5.13
N VAL A 31 11.78 1.23 -3.95
CA VAL A 31 10.87 0.11 -3.70
C VAL A 31 9.93 0.49 -2.57
N THR A 32 8.66 0.68 -2.89
CA THR A 32 7.60 1.03 -1.94
C THR A 32 6.90 -0.23 -1.45
N TYR A 33 7.08 -0.51 -0.18
CA TYR A 33 6.42 -1.61 0.52
C TYR A 33 5.04 -1.16 0.92
N ILE A 34 4.03 -1.96 0.61
CA ILE A 34 2.61 -1.71 0.87
C ILE A 34 2.06 -2.85 1.72
N TRP A 35 1.31 -2.53 2.78
CA TRP A 35 0.69 -3.52 3.66
C TRP A 35 -0.64 -3.03 4.24
N ILE A 36 -1.42 -3.97 4.77
CA ILE A 36 -2.67 -3.69 5.50
C ILE A 36 -2.36 -3.55 7.00
N ASP A 37 -2.92 -2.52 7.64
CA ASP A 37 -2.71 -2.26 9.06
C ASP A 37 -3.60 -3.11 9.98
N GLY A 38 -3.62 -2.77 11.28
CA GLY A 38 -4.37 -3.49 12.31
C GLY A 38 -5.89 -3.37 12.18
N THR A 39 -6.40 -2.42 11.39
CA THR A 39 -7.84 -2.33 11.10
C THR A 39 -8.31 -3.43 10.14
N GLY A 40 -7.40 -3.96 9.30
CA GLY A 40 -7.75 -4.87 8.22
C GLY A 40 -8.30 -4.18 6.96
N GLU A 41 -8.45 -2.85 6.99
CA GLU A 41 -9.04 -2.05 5.90
C GLU A 41 -8.04 -1.04 5.34
N ASN A 42 -7.29 -0.35 6.22
CA ASN A 42 -6.40 0.71 5.81
C ASN A 42 -5.08 0.19 5.25
N VAL A 43 -4.61 0.87 4.19
CA VAL A 43 -3.33 0.61 3.53
C VAL A 43 -2.26 1.55 4.09
N ARG A 44 -1.07 1.00 4.36
CA ARG A 44 0.14 1.74 4.75
C ARG A 44 1.24 1.49 3.74
N ALA A 45 2.15 2.45 3.60
CA ALA A 45 3.28 2.30 2.69
C ALA A 45 4.53 3.04 3.18
N LYS A 46 5.70 2.54 2.78
CA LYS A 46 6.99 3.24 2.93
C LYS A 46 8.01 2.75 1.91
N THR A 47 8.97 3.60 1.60
CA THR A 47 9.90 3.38 0.48
C THR A 47 11.33 3.20 0.97
N ARG A 48 12.06 2.23 0.40
CA ARG A 48 13.53 2.12 0.51
C ARG A 48 14.18 2.20 -0.86
N THR A 49 15.48 2.51 -0.85
CA THR A 49 16.32 2.37 -2.03
C THR A 49 17.00 1.01 -2.04
N LEU A 50 17.02 0.35 -3.21
CA LEU A 50 17.82 -0.83 -3.52
C LEU A 50 18.88 -0.47 -4.58
N ASP A 51 19.96 -1.25 -4.61
CA ASP A 51 21.07 -1.04 -5.57
C ASP A 51 20.83 -1.71 -6.94
N GLN A 52 19.80 -2.54 -7.04
CA GLN A 52 19.47 -3.29 -8.24
C GLN A 52 17.95 -3.42 -8.37
N GLU A 53 17.47 -3.54 -9.61
CA GLU A 53 16.05 -3.78 -9.87
C GLU A 53 15.69 -5.21 -9.50
N PRO A 54 14.75 -5.42 -8.54
CA PRO A 54 14.35 -6.76 -8.16
C PRO A 54 13.50 -7.39 -9.26
N LYS A 55 13.73 -8.68 -9.53
CA LYS A 55 13.00 -9.45 -10.55
C LYS A 55 11.87 -10.28 -9.94
N SER A 56 12.01 -10.63 -8.67
CA SER A 56 11.06 -11.44 -7.91
C SER A 56 10.94 -10.94 -6.47
N PRO A 57 9.82 -11.24 -5.77
CA PRO A 57 9.67 -10.88 -4.36
C PRO A 57 10.81 -11.41 -3.47
N ALA A 58 11.45 -12.53 -3.86
CA ALA A 58 12.56 -13.13 -3.13
C ALA A 58 13.85 -12.28 -3.19
N ASP A 59 14.01 -11.44 -4.21
CA ASP A 59 15.15 -10.51 -4.34
C ASP A 59 15.01 -9.30 -3.42
N ILE A 60 13.84 -9.13 -2.79
CA ILE A 60 13.51 -7.97 -1.98
C ILE A 60 13.70 -8.36 -0.51
N PRO A 61 14.57 -7.65 0.24
CA PRO A 61 14.79 -7.96 1.65
C PRO A 61 13.51 -7.76 2.45
N TRP A 62 13.33 -8.60 3.47
CA TRP A 62 12.33 -8.32 4.50
C TRP A 62 12.64 -6.98 5.14
N TRP A 63 11.59 -6.34 5.61
CA TRP A 63 11.71 -5.10 6.38
C TRP A 63 10.85 -5.19 7.63
N ASN A 64 10.79 -4.13 8.40
CA ASN A 64 9.98 -4.03 9.60
C ASN A 64 9.40 -2.63 9.71
N PHE A 65 8.35 -2.45 10.50
CA PHE A 65 7.82 -1.16 10.91
C PHE A 65 7.35 -1.25 12.36
N ASP A 66 7.09 -0.09 12.96
CA ASP A 66 6.51 0.01 14.29
C ASP A 66 5.01 -0.31 14.26
N GLY A 67 4.66 -1.51 14.73
CA GLY A 67 3.29 -2.02 14.81
C GLY A 67 2.39 -1.25 15.76
N SER A 68 2.95 -0.54 16.76
CA SER A 68 2.14 0.22 17.72
C SER A 68 1.42 1.39 17.04
N SER A 69 2.07 2.03 16.07
CA SER A 69 1.54 3.12 15.24
C SER A 69 0.47 2.68 14.21
N THR A 70 0.16 1.38 14.17
CA THR A 70 -0.72 0.77 13.16
C THR A 70 -1.74 -0.19 13.78
N GLY A 71 -1.82 -0.29 15.11
CA GLY A 71 -2.72 -1.21 15.81
C GLY A 71 -2.37 -2.68 15.63
N GLN A 72 -1.10 -3.01 15.35
CA GLN A 72 -0.65 -4.39 15.09
C GLN A 72 0.23 -4.97 16.20
N ALA A 73 0.66 -4.14 17.16
CA ALA A 73 1.44 -4.58 18.31
C ALA A 73 1.11 -3.73 19.55
N GLU A 74 1.16 -4.37 20.72
CA GLU A 74 1.04 -3.74 22.04
C GLU A 74 2.30 -4.03 22.87
N GLY A 75 2.62 -3.16 23.82
CA GLY A 75 3.69 -3.40 24.80
C GLY A 75 5.10 -3.08 24.30
N SER A 76 6.10 -3.76 24.88
CA SER A 76 7.53 -3.42 24.73
C SER A 76 8.20 -3.91 23.44
N ASN A 77 7.54 -4.78 22.66
CA ASN A 77 8.04 -5.25 21.37
C ASN A 77 7.04 -4.96 20.27
N SER A 78 7.24 -3.83 19.58
CA SER A 78 6.34 -3.35 18.55
C SER A 78 6.77 -3.71 17.11
N ASP A 79 7.89 -4.41 16.93
CA ASP A 79 8.39 -4.73 15.59
C ASP A 79 7.47 -5.72 14.86
N ILE A 80 6.91 -5.25 13.74
CA ILE A 80 6.19 -6.08 12.77
C ILE A 80 7.00 -6.16 11.49
N TYR A 81 7.15 -7.38 10.97
CA TYR A 81 7.94 -7.70 9.80
C TYR A 81 7.10 -7.66 8.53
N LEU A 82 7.67 -7.11 7.47
CA LEU A 82 7.13 -7.07 6.12
C LEU A 82 7.84 -8.13 5.27
N LYS A 83 7.07 -9.11 4.80
CA LYS A 83 7.51 -10.12 3.84
C LYS A 83 6.97 -9.76 2.45
N PRO A 84 7.82 -9.41 1.47
CA PRO A 84 7.41 -9.20 0.09
C PRO A 84 6.70 -10.42 -0.50
N VAL A 85 5.58 -10.21 -1.20
CA VAL A 85 4.79 -11.30 -1.80
C VAL A 85 4.41 -11.09 -3.25
N SER A 86 4.30 -9.85 -3.73
CA SER A 86 4.12 -9.54 -5.15
C SER A 86 4.74 -8.20 -5.50
N ILE A 87 5.14 -8.06 -6.76
CA ILE A 87 5.83 -6.88 -7.29
C ILE A 87 5.02 -6.33 -8.46
N PHE A 88 4.92 -5.00 -8.52
CA PHE A 88 4.33 -4.25 -9.62
C PHE A 88 5.25 -3.09 -10.00
N ASN A 89 5.16 -2.63 -11.25
CA ASN A 89 5.81 -1.38 -11.66
C ASN A 89 5.13 -0.21 -10.96
N ASP A 90 5.93 0.76 -10.49
CA ASP A 90 5.41 1.95 -9.82
C ASP A 90 4.94 3.00 -10.84
N PRO A 91 3.63 3.28 -10.94
CA PRO A 91 3.10 4.26 -11.89
C PRO A 91 3.29 5.71 -11.43
N PHE A 92 3.75 5.94 -10.19
CA PHE A 92 3.94 7.26 -9.61
C PHE A 92 5.40 7.70 -9.74
N MET A 93 6.33 6.82 -9.38
CA MET A 93 7.77 7.08 -9.48
C MET A 93 8.38 6.69 -10.83
N LEU A 94 7.65 5.90 -11.63
CA LEU A 94 8.01 5.46 -12.98
C LEU A 94 9.35 4.70 -13.06
N GLY A 95 9.79 4.40 -14.29
CA GLY A 95 11.05 3.72 -14.56
C GLY A 95 11.12 2.32 -13.93
N LYS A 96 12.25 2.02 -13.29
CA LYS A 96 12.54 0.74 -12.64
C LYS A 96 12.01 0.64 -11.20
N ASN A 97 11.33 1.68 -10.71
CA ASN A 97 10.78 1.72 -9.36
C ASN A 97 9.62 0.74 -9.22
N LYS A 98 9.44 0.20 -8.01
CA LYS A 98 8.49 -0.91 -7.76
C LYS A 98 7.56 -0.61 -6.60
N LEU A 99 6.31 -1.03 -6.76
CA LEU A 99 5.37 -1.25 -5.66
C LEU A 99 5.44 -2.73 -5.24
N VAL A 100 5.42 -2.99 -3.93
CA VAL A 100 5.58 -4.33 -3.37
C VAL A 100 4.53 -4.58 -2.33
N MET A 101 3.60 -5.49 -2.60
CA MET A 101 2.65 -5.94 -1.59
C MET A 101 3.38 -6.85 -0.60
N CYS A 102 3.08 -6.66 0.68
CA CYS A 102 3.72 -7.39 1.76
C CYS A 102 2.70 -8.08 2.67
N GLU A 103 3.06 -9.27 3.13
CA GLU A 103 2.47 -9.85 4.33
C GLU A 103 3.11 -9.27 5.59
N THR A 104 2.34 -9.28 6.68
CA THR A 104 2.81 -8.83 7.99
C THR A 104 2.96 -10.00 8.95
N TYR A 105 4.08 -10.03 9.66
CA TYR A 105 4.42 -11.07 10.65
C TYR A 105 4.90 -10.45 11.96
N LYS A 106 4.55 -11.08 13.08
CA LYS A 106 5.02 -10.69 14.40
C LYS A 106 6.50 -11.06 14.59
N TYR A 107 7.08 -10.64 15.71
CA TYR A 107 8.47 -10.95 16.08
C TYR A 107 8.79 -12.46 16.14
N ASN A 108 7.81 -13.28 16.52
CA ASN A 108 7.91 -14.73 16.58
C ASN A 108 7.66 -15.41 15.23
N LYS A 109 7.59 -14.66 14.12
CA LYS A 109 7.32 -15.13 12.75
C LYS A 109 5.94 -15.73 12.53
N GLU A 110 5.01 -15.56 13.48
CA GLU A 110 3.60 -15.84 13.26
C GLU A 110 2.94 -14.71 12.44
N PRO A 111 1.96 -15.01 11.57
CA PRO A 111 1.18 -13.99 10.88
C PRO A 111 0.52 -13.03 11.87
N THR A 112 0.39 -11.74 11.50
CA THR A 112 -0.45 -10.82 12.29
C THR A 112 -1.93 -11.22 12.18
N ALA A 113 -2.77 -10.74 13.10
CA ALA A 113 -4.20 -11.06 13.08
C ALA A 113 -4.91 -10.60 11.79
N THR A 114 -4.41 -9.53 11.14
CA THR A 114 -4.93 -8.98 9.89
C THR A 114 -4.23 -9.55 8.64
N ASN A 115 -3.22 -10.41 8.77
CA ASN A 115 -2.64 -11.12 7.63
C ASN A 115 -3.57 -12.26 7.17
N LYS A 116 -4.58 -11.91 6.37
CA LYS A 116 -5.52 -12.87 5.76
C LYS A 116 -4.93 -13.59 4.54
N ARG A 117 -3.84 -13.08 3.97
CA ARG A 117 -3.18 -13.71 2.82
C ARG A 117 -2.54 -15.04 3.22
N ALA A 118 -1.95 -15.15 4.41
CA ALA A 118 -1.28 -16.38 4.84
C ALA A 118 -2.19 -17.61 4.77
N SER A 119 -3.39 -17.55 5.35
CA SER A 119 -4.35 -18.66 5.28
C SER A 119 -4.96 -18.85 3.89
N CYS A 120 -5.21 -17.75 3.16
CA CYS A 120 -5.69 -17.81 1.78
C CYS A 120 -4.68 -18.52 0.85
N ALA A 121 -3.38 -18.25 1.00
CA ALA A 121 -2.32 -18.87 0.22
C ALA A 121 -2.27 -20.39 0.43
N GLU A 122 -2.45 -20.86 1.68
CA GLU A 122 -2.53 -22.30 1.97
C GLU A 122 -3.77 -22.94 1.35
N ALA A 123 -4.93 -22.29 1.45
CA ALA A 123 -6.16 -22.78 0.80
C ALA A 123 -6.01 -22.87 -0.72
N MET A 124 -5.47 -21.84 -1.36
CA MET A 124 -5.24 -21.79 -2.81
C MET A 124 -4.22 -22.83 -3.28
N LYS A 125 -3.21 -23.12 -2.46
CA LYS A 125 -2.24 -24.19 -2.72
C LYS A 125 -2.89 -25.57 -2.69
N ALA A 126 -3.82 -25.80 -1.76
CA ALA A 126 -4.51 -27.08 -1.62
C ALA A 126 -5.42 -27.43 -2.81
N VAL A 127 -5.85 -26.44 -3.58
CA VAL A 127 -6.73 -26.60 -4.77
C VAL A 127 -6.07 -26.11 -6.06
N ALA A 128 -4.74 -26.08 -6.10
CA ALA A 128 -3.98 -25.51 -7.22
C ALA A 128 -4.26 -26.24 -8.55
N ASP A 129 -4.60 -27.52 -8.50
CA ASP A 129 -4.99 -28.37 -9.64
C ASP A 129 -6.32 -27.94 -10.28
N GLN A 130 -7.21 -27.29 -9.54
CA GLN A 130 -8.52 -26.83 -10.03
C GLN A 130 -8.44 -25.51 -10.82
N GLN A 131 -7.32 -24.81 -10.76
CA GLN A 131 -7.11 -23.51 -11.43
C GLN A 131 -8.27 -22.52 -11.22
N PRO A 132 -8.67 -22.22 -9.97
CA PRO A 132 -9.82 -21.35 -9.70
C PRO A 132 -9.58 -19.91 -10.17
N TRP A 133 -10.60 -19.31 -10.80
CA TRP A 133 -10.57 -17.93 -11.31
C TRP A 133 -11.57 -17.05 -10.55
N PHE A 134 -11.18 -15.79 -10.32
CA PHE A 134 -11.99 -14.82 -9.59
C PHE A 134 -12.06 -13.50 -10.37
N GLY A 135 -13.25 -12.91 -10.42
CA GLY A 135 -13.49 -11.53 -10.83
C GLY A 135 -14.07 -10.76 -9.65
N ILE A 136 -13.56 -9.56 -9.38
CA ILE A 136 -14.02 -8.71 -8.28
C ILE A 136 -14.37 -7.34 -8.85
N GLU A 137 -15.59 -6.88 -8.54
CA GLU A 137 -16.08 -5.56 -8.92
C GLU A 137 -15.90 -4.60 -7.74
N GLN A 138 -14.89 -3.73 -7.82
CA GLN A 138 -14.60 -2.76 -6.77
C GLN A 138 -15.35 -1.44 -7.04
N GLU A 139 -16.51 -1.26 -6.39
CA GLU A 139 -17.17 0.04 -6.34
C GLU A 139 -16.48 0.98 -5.34
N TYR A 140 -16.54 2.28 -5.62
CA TYR A 140 -16.09 3.32 -4.71
C TYR A 140 -16.81 4.65 -5.01
N THR A 141 -16.88 5.53 -4.03
CA THR A 141 -17.41 6.89 -4.18
C THR A 141 -16.32 7.91 -3.91
N LEU A 142 -16.14 8.86 -4.82
CA LEU A 142 -15.23 9.99 -4.62
C LEU A 142 -15.87 11.01 -3.69
N LEU A 143 -15.18 11.35 -2.60
CA LEU A 143 -15.58 12.40 -1.67
C LEU A 143 -14.65 13.60 -1.81
N ASP A 144 -15.20 14.80 -1.63
CA ASP A 144 -14.46 16.03 -1.39
C ASP A 144 -13.88 16.03 0.04
N ARG A 145 -13.03 16.99 0.36
CA ARG A 145 -12.27 17.04 1.62
C ARG A 145 -13.13 17.21 2.86
N ASP A 146 -14.34 17.72 2.69
CA ASP A 146 -15.36 17.81 3.74
C ASP A 146 -16.13 16.50 3.93
N GLY A 147 -15.78 15.43 3.20
CA GLY A 147 -16.47 14.15 3.23
C GLY A 147 -17.76 14.13 2.41
N TRP A 148 -18.08 15.22 1.70
CA TRP A 148 -19.26 15.28 0.83
C TRP A 148 -18.99 14.60 -0.51
N PRO A 149 -19.97 13.93 -1.15
CA PRO A 149 -19.75 13.36 -2.48
C PRO A 149 -19.26 14.41 -3.49
N PHE A 150 -18.17 14.07 -4.19
CA PHE A 150 -17.53 15.00 -5.12
C PHE A 150 -18.48 15.34 -6.28
N GLY A 151 -18.65 16.63 -6.57
CA GLY A 151 -19.54 17.14 -7.62
C GLY A 151 -21.01 17.27 -7.23
N TRP A 152 -21.42 16.85 -6.02
CA TRP A 152 -22.79 17.07 -5.55
C TRP A 152 -23.03 18.51 -5.11
N PRO A 153 -24.26 19.05 -5.28
CA PRO A 153 -24.65 20.30 -4.64
C PRO A 153 -24.45 20.21 -3.12
N LYS A 154 -23.79 21.20 -2.52
CA LYS A 154 -23.57 21.21 -1.06
C LYS A 154 -24.92 21.29 -0.34
N GLY A 155 -25.17 20.33 0.57
CA GLY A 155 -26.43 20.23 1.31
C GLY A 155 -27.62 19.74 0.50
N GLY A 156 -27.40 19.21 -0.71
CA GLY A 156 -28.46 18.69 -1.58
C GLY A 156 -28.08 17.40 -2.30
N PHE A 157 -28.98 16.93 -3.15
CA PHE A 157 -28.78 15.74 -3.97
C PHE A 157 -28.64 16.14 -5.45
N PRO A 158 -27.95 15.34 -6.29
CA PRO A 158 -27.98 15.50 -7.74
C PRO A 158 -29.40 15.17 -8.26
N HIS A 159 -29.61 15.37 -9.56
CA HIS A 159 -30.82 14.85 -10.20
C HIS A 159 -30.93 13.33 -10.05
N PRO A 160 -32.16 12.77 -10.00
CA PRO A 160 -32.36 11.32 -9.93
C PRO A 160 -31.64 10.57 -11.04
N GLN A 161 -31.16 9.37 -10.71
CA GLN A 161 -30.57 8.41 -11.64
C GLN A 161 -31.62 7.50 -12.27
#